data_AF-U6E688-F1
#
_entry.id   AF-U6E688-F1
#
_cell.length_a   1.000
_cell.length_b   1.000
_cell.length_c   1.000
_cell.angle_alpha   90.00
_cell.angle_beta   90.00
_cell.angle_gamma   90.00
#
_symmetry.space_group_name_H-M   'P 1'
#
loop_
_entity.id
_entity.type
_entity.pdbx_description
1 polymer ?
#
loop_
_entity_poly.entity_id
_entity_poly.type
_entity_poly.pdbx_seq_one_letter_code
_entity_poly.pdbx_strand_id
1 'polypeptide(L)'
;IEEGIREVMGAIAHFPGTVDHILSEYTRVTTEGGRLSDVLSGYIDPDDGIAPPAAEVPPPVDAKAAKADDDTEDDDAEASTDDEDEVESGPDPIIAAQRFGAVSDQMEITRKALKKHGRSNKLAIAELLALAELFMPIKLVP
;
A
#
# COMPACT_ATOMS: atom_id res chain seq x y z
N ILE A 1 -10.76 -0.16 13.19
CA ILE A 1 -11.50 0.34 12.01
C ILE A 1 -11.00 -0.37 10.75
N GLU A 2 -9.76 -0.87 10.75
CA GLU A 2 -9.11 -1.55 9.63
C GLU A 2 -9.56 -2.99 9.38
N GLU A 3 -10.07 -3.73 10.37
CA GLU A 3 -10.64 -5.07 10.15
C GLU A 3 -11.81 -5.02 9.17
N GLY A 4 -12.69 -4.02 9.30
CA GLY A 4 -13.78 -3.78 8.35
C GLY A 4 -13.30 -3.39 6.96
N ILE A 5 -12.20 -2.64 6.83
CA ILE A 5 -11.62 -2.30 5.52
C ILE A 5 -11.06 -3.56 4.85
N ARG A 6 -10.39 -4.44 5.62
CA ARG A 6 -9.87 -5.71 5.11
C ARG A 6 -11.01 -6.64 4.67
N GLU A 7 -12.09 -6.75 5.43
CA GLU A 7 -13.28 -7.52 5.05
C GLU A 7 -13.94 -6.96 3.77
N VAL A 8 -14.08 -5.64 3.67
CA VAL A 8 -14.64 -4.97 2.49
C VAL A 8 -13.75 -5.21 1.27
N MET A 9 -12.44 -5.04 1.39
CA MET A 9 -11.50 -5.29 0.28
C MET A 9 -11.47 -6.75 -0.13
N GLY A 10 -11.60 -7.69 0.83
CA GLY A 10 -11.75 -9.11 0.55
C GLY A 10 -13.03 -9.42 -0.24
N ALA A 11 -14.15 -8.81 0.14
CA ALA A 11 -15.42 -8.96 -0.59
C ALA A 11 -15.35 -8.38 -2.00
N ILE A 12 -14.72 -7.22 -2.16
CA ILE A 12 -14.50 -6.54 -3.44
C ILE A 12 -13.65 -7.41 -4.38
N ALA A 13 -12.58 -8.04 -3.87
CA ALA A 13 -11.73 -8.92 -4.67
C ALA A 13 -12.48 -10.14 -5.23
N HIS A 14 -13.51 -10.61 -4.53
CA HIS A 14 -14.34 -11.70 -5.00
C HIS A 14 -15.42 -11.26 -5.99
N PHE A 15 -15.74 -9.97 -6.09
CA PHE A 15 -16.77 -9.50 -7.02
C PHE A 15 -16.29 -9.61 -8.47
N PRO A 16 -17.05 -10.30 -9.36
CA PRO A 16 -16.62 -10.49 -10.74
C PRO A 16 -16.35 -9.17 -11.46
N GLY A 17 -15.16 -9.06 -12.06
CA GLY A 17 -14.78 -7.91 -12.89
C GLY A 17 -14.17 -6.73 -12.12
N THR A 18 -14.23 -6.69 -10.79
CA THR A 18 -13.66 -5.55 -10.04
C THR A 18 -12.14 -5.51 -10.13
N VAL A 19 -11.46 -6.64 -9.90
CA VAL A 19 -9.99 -6.68 -9.98
C VAL A 19 -9.52 -6.37 -11.41
N ASP A 20 -10.21 -6.86 -12.43
CA ASP A 20 -9.96 -6.52 -13.83
C ASP A 20 -10.07 -5.00 -14.08
N HIS A 21 -11.11 -4.36 -13.54
CA HIS A 21 -11.32 -2.93 -13.70
C HIS A 21 -10.21 -2.11 -13.03
N ILE A 22 -9.82 -2.46 -11.80
CA ILE A 22 -8.77 -1.77 -11.06
C ILE A 22 -7.40 -1.94 -11.72
N LEU A 23 -7.08 -3.14 -12.24
CA LEU A 23 -5.88 -3.36 -13.05
C LEU A 23 -5.89 -2.51 -14.33
N SER A 24 -7.05 -2.32 -14.95
CA SER A 24 -7.21 -1.47 -16.13
C SER A 24 -6.96 0.01 -15.79
N GLU A 25 -7.51 0.52 -14.69
CA GLU A 25 -7.26 1.90 -14.27
C GLU A 25 -5.78 2.11 -13.91
N TYR A 26 -5.16 1.16 -13.20
CA TYR A 26 -3.71 1.20 -12.92
C TYR A 26 -2.88 1.24 -14.21
N THR A 27 -3.22 0.41 -15.19
CA THR A 27 -2.53 0.39 -16.49
C THR A 27 -2.72 1.71 -17.22
N ARG A 28 -3.94 2.26 -17.20
CA ARG A 28 -4.24 3.55 -17.83
C ARG A 28 -3.40 4.68 -17.21
N VAL A 29 -3.37 4.82 -15.88
CA VAL A 29 -2.60 5.91 -15.25
C VAL A 29 -1.10 5.75 -15.47
N THR A 30 -0.57 4.53 -15.44
CA THR A 30 0.87 4.29 -15.63
C THR A 30 1.33 4.44 -17.08
N THR A 31 0.44 4.26 -18.06
CA THR A 31 0.76 4.39 -19.49
C THR A 31 0.45 5.77 -20.05
N GLU A 32 -0.58 6.44 -19.54
CA GLU A 32 -1.02 7.78 -19.99
C GLU A 32 -0.39 8.93 -19.18
N GLY A 33 0.47 8.63 -18.21
CA GLY A 33 1.11 9.64 -17.36
C GLY A 33 0.19 10.24 -16.29
N GLY A 34 -0.82 9.48 -15.84
CA GLY A 34 -1.68 9.82 -14.72
C GLY A 34 -1.00 9.64 -13.35
N ARG A 35 -1.71 9.99 -12.27
CA ARG A 35 -1.17 9.88 -10.91
C ARG A 35 -1.60 8.56 -10.27
N LEU A 36 -0.70 7.91 -9.55
CA LEU A 36 -1.06 6.71 -8.78
C LEU A 36 -2.08 7.02 -7.68
N SER A 37 -2.06 8.24 -7.14
CA SER A 37 -3.07 8.75 -6.20
C SER A 37 -4.49 8.80 -6.77
N ASP A 38 -4.67 8.66 -8.08
CA ASP A 38 -5.99 8.53 -8.72
C ASP A 38 -6.57 7.11 -8.55
N VAL A 39 -5.74 6.12 -8.21
CA VAL A 39 -6.10 4.70 -8.13
C VAL A 39 -5.98 4.15 -6.71
N LEU A 40 -4.91 4.47 -5.99
CA LEU A 40 -4.68 4.01 -4.63
C LEU A 40 -4.19 5.13 -3.71
N SER A 41 -4.59 5.06 -2.44
CA SER A 41 -4.17 5.98 -1.38
C SER A 41 -3.08 5.41 -0.46
N GLY A 42 -2.71 4.13 -0.63
CA GLY A 42 -1.63 3.51 0.15
C GLY A 42 -1.76 1.99 0.25
N TYR A 43 -1.13 1.42 1.27
CA TYR A 43 -1.12 -0.01 1.53
C TYR A 43 -1.55 -0.32 2.96
N ILE A 44 -2.23 -1.44 3.15
CA ILE A 44 -2.55 -1.98 4.47
C ILE A 44 -1.41 -2.91 4.86
N ASP A 45 -0.78 -2.66 6.02
CA ASP A 45 0.26 -3.54 6.53
C ASP A 45 -0.36 -4.88 7.00
N PRO A 46 0.15 -6.05 6.57
CA PRO A 46 -0.30 -7.33 7.10
C PRO A 46 -0.14 -7.44 8.64
N ASP A 47 0.87 -6.80 9.22
CA ASP A 47 1.24 -6.89 10.65
C ASP A 47 0.49 -5.90 11.57
N ASP A 48 -0.16 -4.87 11.02
CA ASP A 48 -0.95 -3.90 11.81
C ASP A 48 -2.20 -4.51 12.50
N GLY A 49 -2.50 -5.79 12.22
CA GLY A 49 -3.54 -6.56 12.90
C GLY A 49 -3.04 -7.51 14.00
N ILE A 50 -1.71 -7.65 14.16
CA ILE A 50 -1.08 -8.41 15.25
C ILE A 50 -0.22 -7.41 15.99
N ALA A 51 -0.83 -6.58 16.83
CA ALA A 51 -0.06 -5.90 17.86
C ALA A 51 0.69 -7.02 18.63
N PRO A 52 2.04 -7.07 18.62
CA PRO A 52 2.74 -7.87 19.62
C PRO A 52 2.19 -7.41 20.98
N PRO A 53 1.94 -8.32 21.94
CA PRO A 53 1.44 -7.92 23.26
C PRO A 53 2.35 -6.80 23.74
N ALA A 54 1.76 -5.63 23.97
CA ALA A 54 2.50 -4.40 24.25
C ALA A 54 3.58 -4.74 25.28
N ALA A 55 4.84 -4.75 24.83
CA ALA A 55 5.93 -4.74 25.78
C ALA A 55 5.79 -3.39 26.46
N GLU A 56 5.31 -3.41 27.70
CA GLU A 56 5.25 -2.24 28.57
C GLU A 56 6.65 -1.62 28.56
N VAL A 57 6.82 -0.56 27.77
CA VAL A 57 8.04 0.22 27.79
C VAL A 57 7.98 0.98 29.11
N PRO A 58 8.85 0.69 30.10
CA PRO A 58 8.87 1.47 31.32
C PRO A 58 9.20 2.93 30.96
N PRO A 59 8.63 3.90 31.69
CA PRO A 59 8.71 5.31 31.31
C PRO A 59 10.16 5.80 31.27
N PRO A 60 10.49 6.74 30.37
CA PRO A 60 11.84 7.30 30.29
C PRO A 60 12.16 8.06 31.57
N VAL A 61 13.28 7.71 32.19
CA VAL A 61 13.82 8.44 33.34
C VAL A 61 14.55 9.69 32.84
N ASP A 62 14.10 10.85 33.31
CA ASP A 62 14.80 12.13 33.15
C ASP A 62 16.20 12.10 33.76
N ALA A 63 17.22 12.44 32.97
CA ALA A 63 18.54 12.81 33.49
C ALA A 63 19.01 14.11 32.84
N LYS A 64 19.07 15.15 33.67
CA LYS A 64 19.47 16.51 33.35
C LYS A 64 20.98 16.68 33.54
N ALA A 65 21.58 17.47 32.63
CA ALA A 65 22.78 18.32 32.77
C ALA A 65 24.20 17.70 32.70
N ALA A 66 25.02 18.17 31.75
CA ALA A 66 26.12 19.13 32.01
C ALA A 66 26.78 19.61 30.69
N LYS A 67 27.25 20.87 30.70
CA LYS A 67 27.84 21.68 29.61
C LYS A 67 29.37 21.50 29.46
N ALA A 68 29.89 21.81 28.27
CA ALA A 68 31.08 22.65 27.95
C ALA A 68 31.46 22.38 26.45
N ASP A 69 31.20 23.26 25.48
CA ASP A 69 31.86 24.54 25.10
C ASP A 69 33.26 24.34 24.48
N ASP A 70 33.38 24.58 23.16
CA ASP A 70 34.46 25.39 22.56
C ASP A 70 34.09 25.80 21.11
N ASP A 71 34.30 27.09 20.84
CA ASP A 71 34.03 27.90 19.65
C ASP A 71 34.89 27.56 18.41
N THR A 72 34.38 27.80 17.20
CA THR A 72 34.91 28.84 16.28
C THR A 72 34.09 28.97 14.98
N GLU A 73 33.89 30.24 14.60
CA GLU A 73 33.06 30.86 13.56
C GLU A 73 33.47 30.63 12.09
N ASP A 74 32.56 31.10 11.21
CA ASP A 74 32.77 31.78 9.90
C ASP A 74 32.50 30.90 8.66
N ASP A 75 31.68 31.26 7.66
CA ASP A 75 30.83 32.43 7.38
C ASP A 75 29.80 32.03 6.31
N ASP A 76 28.68 32.75 6.33
CA ASP A 76 27.79 33.21 5.26
C ASP A 76 27.65 32.46 3.91
N ALA A 77 26.40 32.15 3.55
CA ALA A 77 25.77 32.66 2.32
C ALA A 77 24.43 31.97 1.97
N GLU A 78 23.38 32.78 2.04
CA GLU A 78 22.24 32.82 1.11
C GLU A 78 21.07 31.81 1.27
N ALA A 79 20.12 32.29 2.08
CA ALA A 79 18.77 32.68 1.63
C ALA A 79 17.82 31.62 1.05
N SER A 80 16.82 31.34 1.89
CA SER A 80 15.49 30.79 1.60
C SER A 80 14.83 31.25 0.30
N THR A 81 14.33 30.28 -0.46
CA THR A 81 12.97 30.25 -1.02
C THR A 81 12.59 28.76 -0.95
N ASP A 82 11.78 28.30 -0.01
CA ASP A 82 10.31 28.36 -0.08
C ASP A 82 9.84 28.32 -1.54
N ASP A 83 9.79 27.10 -2.07
CA ASP A 83 8.80 26.74 -3.08
C ASP A 83 8.05 25.53 -2.50
N GLU A 84 6.80 25.81 -2.18
CA GLU A 84 5.83 24.99 -1.48
C GLU A 84 5.31 23.85 -2.38
N ASP A 85 6.21 23.03 -2.91
CA ASP A 85 5.82 21.69 -3.35
C ASP A 85 5.82 20.78 -2.12
N GLU A 86 4.78 20.94 -1.31
CA GLU A 86 4.23 19.89 -0.48
C GLU A 86 3.79 18.78 -1.46
N VAL A 87 4.79 18.07 -2.02
CA VAL A 87 4.61 16.88 -2.83
C VAL A 87 3.87 15.92 -1.92
N GLU A 88 2.55 15.91 -2.06
CA GLU A 88 1.68 14.85 -1.62
C GLU A 88 2.35 13.56 -2.10
N SER A 89 3.12 12.94 -1.20
CA SER A 89 3.98 11.83 -1.54
C SER A 89 3.05 10.67 -1.82
N GLY A 90 2.67 10.57 -3.10
CA GLY A 90 1.77 9.56 -3.58
C GLY A 90 2.32 8.17 -3.28
N PRO A 91 1.49 7.13 -3.43
CA PRO A 91 1.92 5.75 -3.24
C PRO A 91 3.19 5.45 -4.03
N ASP A 92 4.14 4.77 -3.39
CA ASP A 92 5.45 4.45 -3.98
C ASP A 92 5.27 3.68 -5.31
N PRO A 93 5.77 4.22 -6.44
CA PRO A 93 5.59 3.60 -7.75
C PRO A 93 6.26 2.24 -7.91
N ILE A 94 7.35 1.98 -7.19
CA ILE A 94 8.05 0.69 -7.21
C ILE A 94 7.22 -0.36 -6.46
N ILE A 95 6.69 -0.02 -5.29
CA ILE A 95 5.81 -0.93 -4.54
C ILE A 95 4.49 -1.14 -5.28
N ALA A 96 3.94 -0.10 -5.91
CA ALA A 96 2.75 -0.21 -6.74
C ALA A 96 2.98 -1.18 -7.90
N ALA A 97 4.08 -1.01 -8.66
CA ALA A 97 4.43 -1.92 -9.76
C ALA A 97 4.58 -3.37 -9.30
N GLN A 98 5.23 -3.60 -8.15
CA GLN A 98 5.38 -4.93 -7.59
C GLN A 98 4.03 -5.57 -7.23
N ARG A 99 3.17 -4.84 -6.51
CA ARG A 99 1.88 -5.36 -6.03
C ARG A 99 0.88 -5.55 -7.18
N PHE A 100 0.72 -4.55 -8.05
CA PHE A 100 -0.16 -4.66 -9.21
C PHE A 100 0.32 -5.70 -10.22
N GLY A 101 1.65 -5.89 -10.36
CA GLY A 101 2.22 -6.99 -11.14
C GLY A 101 1.81 -8.36 -10.58
N ALA A 102 1.99 -8.57 -9.27
CA ALA A 102 1.57 -9.82 -8.62
C ALA A 102 0.05 -10.08 -8.74
N VAL A 103 -0.77 -9.05 -8.58
CA VAL A 103 -2.23 -9.15 -8.77
C VAL A 103 -2.57 -9.50 -10.22
N SER A 104 -1.90 -8.88 -11.20
CA SER A 104 -2.10 -9.16 -12.63
C SER A 104 -1.79 -10.63 -12.97
N ASP A 105 -0.65 -11.13 -12.51
CA ASP A 105 -0.23 -12.52 -12.75
C ASP A 105 -1.23 -13.52 -12.13
N GLN A 106 -1.64 -13.28 -10.89
CA GLN A 106 -2.62 -14.12 -10.20
C GLN A 106 -4.01 -14.03 -10.85
N MET A 107 -4.40 -12.87 -11.39
CA MET A 107 -5.66 -12.70 -12.10
C MET A 107 -5.70 -13.53 -13.38
N GLU A 108 -4.58 -13.66 -14.11
CA GLU A 108 -4.51 -14.55 -15.27
C GLU A 108 -4.72 -16.02 -14.90
N ILE A 109 -4.08 -16.48 -13.82
CA ILE A 109 -4.21 -17.86 -13.31
C ILE A 109 -5.66 -18.11 -12.91
N THR A 110 -6.24 -17.17 -12.16
CA THR A 110 -7.65 -17.20 -11.74
C THR A 110 -8.58 -17.27 -12.94
N ARG A 111 -8.37 -16.45 -13.97
CA ARG A 111 -9.17 -16.46 -15.21
C ARG A 111 -9.07 -17.81 -15.94
N LYS A 112 -7.88 -18.40 -16.02
CA LYS A 112 -7.68 -19.73 -16.64
C LYS A 112 -8.42 -20.81 -15.85
N ALA A 113 -8.34 -20.80 -14.51
CA ALA A 113 -9.03 -21.74 -13.63
C ALA A 113 -10.57 -21.60 -13.74
N LEU A 114 -11.09 -20.37 -13.72
CA LEU A 114 -12.51 -20.07 -13.88
C LEU A 114 -13.04 -20.55 -15.22
N LYS A 115 -12.31 -20.30 -16.32
CA LYS A 115 -12.70 -20.73 -17.67
C LYS A 115 -12.72 -22.25 -17.81
N LYS A 116 -11.77 -22.95 -17.17
CA LYS A 116 -11.62 -24.41 -17.30
C LYS A 116 -12.56 -25.20 -16.40
N HIS A 117 -12.80 -24.72 -15.18
CA HIS A 117 -13.46 -25.50 -14.13
C HIS A 117 -14.77 -24.90 -13.63
N GLY A 118 -15.05 -23.64 -13.95
CA GLY A 118 -16.18 -22.90 -13.38
C GLY A 118 -15.91 -22.41 -11.96
N ARG A 119 -16.65 -21.39 -11.54
CA ARG A 119 -16.42 -20.65 -10.29
C ARG A 119 -16.60 -21.49 -9.01
N SER A 120 -17.48 -22.48 -9.03
CA SER A 120 -17.76 -23.33 -7.87
C SER A 120 -16.74 -24.46 -7.68
N ASN A 121 -15.74 -24.59 -8.56
CA ASN A 121 -14.72 -25.62 -8.43
C ASN A 121 -13.69 -25.23 -7.36
N LYS A 122 -13.25 -26.21 -6.56
CA LYS A 122 -12.26 -26.01 -5.49
C LYS A 122 -10.96 -25.34 -5.99
N LEU A 123 -10.50 -25.68 -7.19
CA LEU A 123 -9.31 -25.06 -7.79
C LEU A 123 -9.57 -23.58 -8.09
N ALA A 124 -10.69 -23.25 -8.73
CA ALA A 124 -11.04 -21.86 -9.02
C ALA A 124 -11.26 -21.02 -7.75
N ILE A 125 -11.82 -21.63 -6.71
CA ILE A 125 -11.98 -21.00 -5.38
C ILE A 125 -10.61 -20.71 -4.76
N ALA A 126 -9.67 -21.66 -4.82
CA ALA A 126 -8.31 -21.45 -4.30
C ALA A 126 -7.60 -20.29 -5.01
N GLU A 127 -7.72 -20.20 -6.34
CA GLU A 127 -7.11 -19.08 -7.09
C GLU A 127 -7.78 -17.73 -6.78
N LEU A 128 -9.11 -17.71 -6.58
CA LEU A 128 -9.84 -16.51 -6.15
C LEU A 128 -9.42 -16.04 -4.75
N LEU A 129 -9.16 -16.97 -3.82
CA LEU A 129 -8.66 -16.64 -2.49
C LEU A 129 -7.24 -16.07 -2.56
N ALA A 130 -6.35 -16.70 -3.32
CA ALA A 130 -4.99 -16.20 -3.53
C ALA A 130 -4.99 -14.80 -4.19
N LEU A 131 -5.89 -14.57 -5.15
CA LEU A 131 -6.09 -13.24 -5.74
C LEU A 131 -6.53 -12.22 -4.69
N ALA A 132 -7.48 -12.57 -3.82
CA ALA A 132 -7.94 -11.70 -2.76
C ALA A 132 -6.81 -11.38 -1.76
N GLU A 133 -5.99 -12.34 -1.39
CA GLU A 133 -4.84 -12.14 -0.49
C GLU A 133 -3.83 -11.12 -1.04
N LEU A 134 -3.58 -11.12 -2.35
CA LEU A 134 -2.71 -10.14 -3.00
C LEU A 134 -3.38 -8.76 -3.14
N PHE A 135 -4.70 -8.73 -3.34
CA PHE A 135 -5.45 -7.51 -3.59
C PHE A 135 -5.83 -6.75 -2.31
N MET A 136 -6.18 -7.46 -1.24
CA MET A 136 -6.64 -6.89 0.03
C MET A 136 -5.71 -5.81 0.61
N PRO A 137 -4.36 -5.94 0.55
CA PRO A 137 -3.46 -4.92 1.08
C PRO A 137 -3.40 -3.62 0.29
N ILE A 138 -4.06 -3.50 -0.87
CA ILE A 138 -4.09 -2.27 -1.66
C ILE A 138 -5.22 -1.39 -1.14
N LYS A 139 -4.93 -0.16 -0.71
CA LYS A 139 -5.96 0.79 -0.26
C LYS A 139 -6.40 1.65 -1.44
N LEU A 140 -7.56 1.34 -2.00
CA LEU A 140 -8.12 2.10 -3.13
C LEU A 140 -8.58 3.50 -2.70
N VAL A 141 -8.65 4.40 -3.67
CA VAL A 141 -9.34 5.68 -3.50
C VAL A 141 -10.86 5.40 -3.44
N PRO A 142 -11.63 6.06 -2.55
CA PRO A 142 -13.07 5.87 -2.42
C PRO A 142 -13.90 6.21 -3.66
#